data_AF-A0A2D4NJU5-F1
#
_entry.id   AF-A0A2D4NJU5-F1
#
_cell.length_a   1.000
_cell.length_b   1.000
_cell.length_c   1.000
_cell.angle_alpha   90.00
_cell.angle_beta   90.00
_cell.angle_gamma   90.00
#
_symmetry.space_group_name_H-M   'P 1'
#
loop_
_entity.id
_entity.type
_entity.pdbx_description
1 polymer ?
#
loop_
_entity_poly.entity_id
_entity_poly.type
_entity_poly.pdbx_seq_one_letter_code
_entity_poly.pdbx_strand_id
1 'polypeptide(L)'
;DNADGTQTASYVPSREGPYNIAVRYGDDEVPHSPFKVKVLPTHDASKVKASGPGLNTTGVPASLPVEFTIDAKDAGEGLLAVQITDPEGKPKKATIRDNQDGTYTVSYVPDMTGRYTI
;
A
#
# COMPACT_ATOMS: atom_id res chain seq x y z
N ASP A 1 -30.95 12.16 -0.83
CA ASP A 1 -31.76 13.24 -0.23
C ASP A 1 -31.63 13.10 1.27
N ASN A 2 -31.10 14.11 1.94
CA ASN A 2 -30.81 14.06 3.38
C ASN A 2 -31.93 14.72 4.22
N ALA A 3 -33.13 14.91 3.65
CA ALA A 3 -34.27 15.55 4.31
C ALA A 3 -34.02 16.96 4.87
N ASP A 4 -32.94 17.64 4.44
CA ASP A 4 -32.55 19.01 4.76
C ASP A 4 -32.44 19.90 3.50
N GLY A 5 -32.88 19.40 2.34
CA GLY A 5 -32.73 20.05 1.05
C GLY A 5 -31.39 19.78 0.35
N THR A 6 -30.53 18.92 0.91
CA THR A 6 -29.26 18.50 0.28
C THR A 6 -29.34 17.08 -0.28
N GLN A 7 -28.57 16.82 -1.35
CA GLN A 7 -28.38 15.49 -1.89
C GLN A 7 -26.89 15.13 -1.90
N THR A 8 -26.55 14.00 -1.28
CA THR A 8 -25.21 13.42 -1.34
C THR A 8 -25.12 12.44 -2.50
N ALA A 9 -24.18 12.66 -3.42
CA ALA A 9 -23.81 11.71 -4.46
C ALA A 9 -22.39 11.19 -4.19
N SER A 10 -22.21 9.86 -4.17
CA SER A 10 -20.92 9.20 -4.02
C SER A 10 -20.54 8.49 -5.32
N TYR A 11 -19.28 8.58 -5.71
CA TYR A 11 -18.73 7.86 -6.86
C TYR A 11 -17.38 7.26 -6.49
N VAL A 12 -17.08 6.08 -7.03
CA VAL A 12 -15.78 5.41 -6.87
C VAL A 12 -15.11 5.39 -8.24
N PRO A 13 -14.07 6.21 -8.47
CA PRO A 13 -13.38 6.24 -9.75
C PRO A 13 -12.52 4.99 -9.92
N SER A 14 -12.60 4.37 -11.11
CA SER A 14 -11.89 3.13 -11.44
C SER A 14 -10.54 3.35 -12.12
N ARG A 15 -10.22 4.58 -12.54
CA ARG A 15 -8.94 4.94 -13.18
C ARG A 15 -8.43 6.26 -12.63
N GLU A 16 -7.11 6.42 -12.61
CA GLU A 16 -6.51 7.72 -12.35
C GLU A 16 -6.79 8.69 -13.51
N GLY A 17 -6.94 9.97 -13.21
CA GLY A 17 -7.14 11.00 -14.24
C GLY A 17 -8.05 12.15 -13.84
N PRO A 18 -8.23 13.14 -14.73
CA PRO A 18 -9.18 14.22 -14.55
C PRO A 18 -10.61 13.72 -14.77
N TYR A 19 -11.47 13.91 -13.78
CA TYR A 19 -12.90 13.64 -13.84
C TYR A 19 -13.67 14.96 -13.84
N ASN A 20 -14.66 15.05 -14.74
CA ASN A 20 -15.60 16.18 -14.77
C ASN A 20 -16.93 15.69 -14.21
N ILE A 21 -17.33 16.24 -13.08
CA ILE A 21 -18.60 15.92 -12.43
C ILE A 21 -19.58 17.04 -12.77
N ALA A 22 -20.50 16.75 -13.67
CA ALA A 22 -21.58 17.67 -14.01
C ALA A 22 -22.74 17.49 -13.03
N VAL A 23 -23.16 18.57 -12.38
CA VAL A 23 -24.32 18.57 -11.47
C VAL A 23 -25.39 19.45 -12.11
N ARG A 24 -26.56 18.87 -12.38
CA ARG A 24 -27.68 19.56 -13.04
C ARG A 24 -28.89 19.57 -12.10
N TYR A 25 -29.61 20.68 -12.09
CA TYR A 25 -30.88 20.82 -11.40
C TYR A 25 -31.96 21.11 -12.45
N GLY A 26 -32.78 20.11 -12.77
CA GLY A 26 -33.61 20.14 -13.97
C GLY A 26 -32.76 19.96 -15.23
N ASP A 27 -32.96 20.82 -16.24
CA ASP A 27 -32.17 20.84 -17.48
C ASP A 27 -30.95 21.79 -17.41
N ASP A 28 -30.86 22.62 -16.37
CA ASP A 28 -29.80 23.61 -16.20
C ASP A 28 -28.67 23.11 -15.29
N GLU A 29 -27.43 23.51 -15.61
CA GLU A 29 -26.26 23.24 -14.78
C GLU A 29 -26.25 24.16 -13.56
N VAL A 30 -25.90 23.61 -12.38
CA VAL A 30 -25.76 24.44 -11.19
C VAL A 30 -24.51 25.33 -11.31
N PRO A 31 -24.49 26.51 -10.69
CA PRO A 31 -23.29 27.33 -10.62
C PRO A 31 -22.10 26.52 -10.11
N HIS A 32 -20.94 26.63 -10.78
CA HIS A 32 -19.70 25.87 -10.51
C HIS A 32 -19.66 24.43 -11.04
N SER A 33 -20.73 23.96 -11.71
CA SER A 33 -20.66 22.79 -12.60
C SER A 33 -20.02 23.17 -13.95
N PRO A 34 -19.21 22.29 -14.57
CA PRO A 34 -18.76 21.00 -14.04
C PRO A 34 -17.62 21.14 -13.03
N PHE A 35 -17.67 20.34 -11.97
CA PHE A 35 -16.60 20.23 -10.98
C PHE A 35 -15.50 19.34 -11.53
N LYS A 36 -14.30 19.92 -11.72
CA LYS A 36 -13.11 19.17 -12.11
C LYS A 36 -12.46 18.57 -10.88
N VAL A 37 -12.49 17.24 -10.76
CA VAL A 37 -11.80 16.51 -9.70
C VAL A 37 -10.65 15.74 -10.30
N LYS A 38 -9.45 15.91 -9.72
CA LYS A 38 -8.29 15.10 -10.08
C LYS A 38 -8.29 13.87 -9.19
N VAL A 39 -8.53 12.69 -9.78
CA VAL A 39 -8.40 11.41 -9.08
C VAL A 39 -6.94 11.02 -9.13
N LEU A 40 -6.30 11.00 -7.96
CA LEU A 40 -4.92 10.55 -7.78
C LEU A 40 -4.86 9.01 -7.78
N PRO A 41 -3.72 8.41 -8.15
CA PRO A 41 -3.56 6.96 -8.08
C PRO A 41 -3.87 6.45 -6.68
N THR A 42 -4.75 5.47 -6.61
CA THR A 42 -4.97 4.67 -5.41
C THR A 42 -3.73 3.81 -5.23
N HIS A 43 -3.10 3.86 -4.04
CA HIS A 43 -2.03 2.94 -3.67
C HIS A 43 -2.38 1.50 -4.06
N ASP A 44 -1.49 0.83 -4.79
CA ASP A 44 -1.75 -0.48 -5.40
C ASP A 44 -0.82 -1.52 -4.75
N ALA A 45 -1.21 -2.03 -3.58
CA ALA A 45 -0.41 -2.97 -2.81
C ALA A 45 -0.08 -4.26 -3.58
N SER A 46 -0.86 -4.60 -4.61
CA SER A 46 -0.61 -5.72 -5.51
C SER A 46 0.69 -5.59 -6.33
N LYS A 47 1.17 -4.36 -6.48
CA LYS A 47 2.40 -4.03 -7.21
C LYS A 47 3.65 -4.14 -6.34
N VAL A 48 3.50 -4.29 -5.03
CA VAL A 48 4.61 -4.47 -4.10
C VAL A 48 5.23 -5.85 -4.30
N LYS A 49 6.54 -5.90 -4.53
CA LYS A 49 7.30 -7.16 -4.70
C LYS A 49 8.39 -7.26 -3.66
N ALA A 50 8.39 -8.34 -2.90
CA ALA A 50 9.45 -8.63 -1.94
C ALA A 50 10.40 -9.70 -2.51
N SER A 51 11.70 -9.46 -2.48
CA SER A 51 12.72 -10.40 -2.98
C SER A 51 14.01 -10.29 -2.17
N GLY A 52 14.74 -11.39 -2.03
CA GLY A 52 16.03 -11.41 -1.33
C GLY A 52 16.27 -12.68 -0.52
N PRO A 53 17.48 -12.85 0.02
CA PRO A 53 17.86 -14.05 0.76
C PRO A 53 16.99 -14.28 2.00
N GLY A 54 16.49 -13.23 2.66
CA GLY A 54 15.57 -13.32 3.80
C GLY A 54 14.19 -13.91 3.47
N LEU A 55 13.80 -14.01 2.20
CA LEU A 55 12.53 -14.63 1.78
C LEU A 55 12.73 -16.03 1.18
N ASN A 56 13.96 -16.52 1.18
CA ASN A 56 14.30 -17.76 0.50
C ASN A 56 13.74 -18.98 1.25
N THR A 57 12.95 -19.80 0.54
CA THR A 57 12.33 -21.02 1.06
C THR A 57 13.31 -22.18 1.18
N THR A 58 14.52 -22.09 0.60
CA THR A 58 15.57 -23.12 0.73
C THR A 58 16.33 -23.08 2.05
N GLY A 59 16.08 -22.05 2.88
CA GLY A 59 16.63 -21.92 4.22
C GLY A 59 17.55 -20.73 4.35
N VAL A 60 17.45 -20.07 5.50
CA VAL A 60 18.33 -18.97 5.93
C VAL A 60 19.19 -19.43 7.10
N PRO A 61 20.47 -19.04 7.17
CA PRO A 61 21.32 -19.40 8.29
C PRO A 61 20.78 -18.79 9.59
N ALA A 62 20.57 -19.63 10.60
CA ALA A 62 20.19 -19.19 11.94
C ALA A 62 21.33 -18.34 12.55
N SER A 63 20.96 -17.35 13.37
CA SER A 63 21.87 -16.38 14.00
C SER A 63 22.67 -15.47 13.05
N LEU A 64 22.40 -15.47 11.75
CA LEU A 64 22.95 -14.47 10.83
C LEU A 64 21.88 -13.42 10.48
N PRO A 65 22.22 -12.12 10.46
CA PRO A 65 21.32 -11.14 9.89
C PRO A 65 21.05 -11.48 8.43
N VAL A 66 19.77 -11.55 8.08
CA VAL A 66 19.32 -11.73 6.71
C VAL A 66 18.48 -10.54 6.30
N GLU A 67 18.53 -10.22 5.01
CA GLU A 67 17.82 -9.08 4.46
C GLU A 67 17.01 -9.47 3.23
N PHE A 68 15.98 -8.68 2.97
CA PHE A 68 15.21 -8.73 1.75
C PHE A 68 14.80 -7.31 1.36
N THR A 69 14.56 -7.12 0.07
CA THR A 69 14.17 -5.84 -0.50
C THR A 69 12.71 -5.91 -0.92
N ILE A 70 11.96 -4.86 -0.60
CA ILE A 70 10.59 -4.63 -1.02
C ILE A 70 10.62 -3.52 -2.08
N ASP A 71 10.23 -3.85 -3.30
CA ASP A 71 10.04 -2.90 -4.38
C ASP A 71 8.57 -2.46 -4.39
N ALA A 72 8.33 -1.18 -4.11
CA ALA A 72 7.01 -0.57 -4.07
C ALA A 72 6.90 0.61 -5.07
N LYS A 73 7.80 0.67 -6.06
CA LYS A 73 7.89 1.78 -7.02
C LYS A 73 6.59 1.96 -7.81
N ASP A 74 5.98 0.85 -8.19
CA ASP A 74 4.72 0.81 -8.93
C ASP A 74 3.47 0.82 -8.02
N ALA A 75 3.64 0.81 -6.69
CA ALA A 75 2.55 0.74 -5.72
C ALA A 75 2.03 2.12 -5.27
N GLY A 76 2.75 3.20 -5.55
CA GLY A 76 2.38 4.56 -5.13
C GLY A 76 2.73 4.89 -3.67
N GLU A 77 2.39 6.10 -3.21
CA GLU A 77 2.67 6.54 -1.84
C GLU A 77 1.78 5.81 -0.81
N GLY A 78 2.42 5.15 0.16
CA GLY A 78 1.73 4.41 1.22
C GLY A 78 2.65 4.10 2.41
N LEU A 79 2.05 3.73 3.54
CA LEU A 79 2.78 3.29 4.73
C LEU A 79 3.16 1.80 4.58
N LEU A 80 4.45 1.50 4.59
CA LEU A 80 4.94 0.13 4.62
C LEU A 80 5.06 -0.39 6.06
N ALA A 81 4.39 -1.49 6.36
CA ALA A 81 4.52 -2.21 7.63
C ALA A 81 4.99 -3.64 7.36
N VAL A 82 5.97 -4.11 8.11
CA VAL A 82 6.51 -5.47 8.00
C VAL A 82 6.44 -6.14 9.36
N GLN A 83 5.82 -7.32 9.40
CA GLN A 83 5.69 -8.11 10.62
C GLN A 83 6.28 -9.48 10.40
N ILE A 84 7.34 -9.79 11.13
CA ILE A 84 7.97 -11.11 11.08
C ILE A 84 7.50 -11.89 12.30
N THR A 85 7.01 -13.10 12.09
CA THR A 85 6.55 -14.00 13.14
C THR A 85 7.44 -15.23 13.16
N ASP A 86 7.91 -15.61 14.34
CA ASP A 86 8.75 -16.79 14.53
C ASP A 86 7.91 -18.09 14.50
N PRO A 87 8.56 -19.28 14.54
CA PRO A 87 7.85 -20.56 14.52
C PRO A 87 6.93 -20.79 15.74
N GLU A 88 7.13 -20.03 16.83
CA GLU A 88 6.31 -20.08 18.04
C GLU A 88 5.15 -19.06 18.00
N GLY A 89 5.01 -18.27 16.94
CA GLY A 89 3.96 -17.24 16.82
C GLY A 89 4.31 -15.89 17.46
N LYS A 90 5.55 -15.68 17.90
CA LYS A 90 6.04 -14.45 18.51
C LYS A 90 6.54 -13.47 17.45
N PRO A 91 6.19 -12.17 17.56
CA PRO A 91 6.69 -11.15 16.65
C PRO A 91 8.20 -10.96 16.84
N LYS A 92 8.92 -10.87 15.73
CA LYS A 92 10.35 -10.63 15.66
C LYS A 92 10.63 -9.19 15.25
N LYS A 93 11.68 -8.62 15.82
CA LYS A 93 12.15 -7.29 15.44
C LYS A 93 12.77 -7.34 14.05
N ALA A 94 12.21 -6.54 13.15
CA ALA A 94 12.76 -6.25 11.83
C ALA A 94 13.17 -4.77 11.77
N THR A 95 14.22 -4.49 11.03
CA THR A 95 14.66 -3.12 10.73
C THR A 95 14.26 -2.82 9.30
N ILE A 96 13.52 -1.74 9.09
CA ILE A 96 13.10 -1.29 7.76
C ILE A 96 13.92 -0.05 7.44
N ARG A 97 14.58 -0.05 6.29
CA ARG A 97 15.34 1.07 5.76
C ARG A 97 14.72 1.51 4.44
N ASP A 98 14.29 2.76 4.38
CA ASP A 98 13.83 3.41 3.16
C ASP A 98 15.06 3.82 2.32
N ASN A 99 15.11 3.37 1.06
CA ASN A 99 16.21 3.69 0.14
C ASN A 99 15.97 4.98 -0.66
N GLN A 100 14.83 5.64 -0.46
CA GLN A 100 14.38 6.86 -1.11
C GLN A 100 14.27 6.76 -2.64
N ASP A 101 14.21 5.55 -3.18
CA ASP A 101 14.00 5.27 -4.61
C ASP A 101 12.70 4.49 -4.88
N GLY A 102 11.84 4.36 -3.87
CA GLY A 102 10.64 3.51 -3.90
C GLY A 102 10.92 2.04 -3.55
N THR A 103 12.14 1.71 -3.11
CA THR A 103 12.46 0.42 -2.48
C THR A 103 12.74 0.55 -0.99
N TYR A 104 12.51 -0.55 -0.27
CA TYR A 104 12.73 -0.67 1.16
C TYR A 104 13.57 -1.91 1.44
N THR A 105 14.65 -1.76 2.20
CA THR A 105 15.46 -2.88 2.66
C THR A 105 15.02 -3.26 4.06
N VAL A 106 14.58 -4.50 4.22
CA VAL A 106 14.19 -5.08 5.51
C VAL A 106 15.27 -6.05 5.95
N SER A 107 15.77 -5.88 7.16
CA SER A 107 16.70 -6.83 7.79
C SER A 107 16.15 -7.39 9.09
N TYR A 108 16.38 -8.67 9.31
CA TYR A 108 15.99 -9.36 10.53
C TYR A 108 16.99 -10.45 10.89
N VAL A 109 17.02 -10.83 12.17
CA VAL A 109 17.89 -11.90 12.68
C VAL A 109 16.98 -13.06 13.11
N PRO A 110 17.12 -14.26 12.52
CA PRO A 110 16.42 -15.46 12.96
C PRO A 110 17.21 -16.13 14.10
N ASP A 111 16.67 -16.06 15.31
CA ASP A 111 17.32 -16.63 16.51
C ASP A 111 17.03 -18.13 16.70
N MET A 112 16.02 -18.66 16.00
CA MET A 112 15.63 -20.06 16.08
C MET A 112 15.58 -20.68 14.69
N THR A 113 15.84 -21.97 14.61
CA THR A 113 15.60 -22.75 13.40
C THR A 113 14.12 -23.07 13.29
N GLY A 114 13.50 -22.75 12.15
CA GLY A 114 12.12 -23.10 11.88
C GLY A 114 11.49 -22.21 10.82
N ARG A 115 10.18 -22.37 10.62
CA ARG A 115 9.42 -21.58 9.66
C ARG A 115 9.08 -20.22 10.25
N TYR A 116 9.62 -19.16 9.64
CA TYR A 116 9.20 -17.79 9.90
C TYR A 116 8.11 -17.39 8.91
N THR A 117 7.19 -16.54 9.34
CA THR A 117 6.15 -15.94 8.49
C THR A 117 6.38 -14.44 8.43
N ILE A 118 6.36 -13.88 7.23
CA ILE A 118 6.64 -12.45 6.93
C ILE A 118 5.43 -11.88 6.21
#